data_AF-A0A6P4IT04-F1
#
_entry.id   AF-A0A6P4IT04-F1
#
_cell.length_a   1.000
_cell.length_b   1.000
_cell.length_c   1.000
_cell.angle_alpha   90.00
_cell.angle_beta   90.00
_cell.angle_gamma   90.00
#
_symmetry.space_group_name_H-M   'P 1'
#
loop_
_entity.id
_entity.type
_entity.pdbx_description
1 polymer ?
#
loop_
_entity_poly.entity_id
_entity_poly.type
_entity_poly.pdbx_seq_one_letter_code
_entity_poly.pdbx_strand_id
1 'polypeptide(L)'
;MALRVFSLNLVKTNRNLLQNGFKSPAPPTGHMAPAASFATEVTVQAAPAAVQKQKVSKAMRAYLKRANEHDEFMKTQHLEFQIGKRHLANMMGADAETFTQEDVDEAISYLFPSGLYDPKARPAMKSPDVVFPARKAAEFDETGRPFHSLFYTGKPNFFQLLHDIVEETNKLADLEERMLRRGNKPDENQKLEIDGFHLLPKDQLELLLVESIADIEYSNFCNSMDRLIASPYAYKSKTFIERFLKPLMDQSNQLEVPKPKIDGEGRQYITTYECLRKTARADVTVRLPGTGKISINGKNISYFEDENCREQLLFPLQFSELLGKVDVEANVEGGGPSGQAGAIRWGIAMSLRSFVDQEMIESMRLAGLLTRDYRRRERKKFGQEGARRKYTWKKR
;
A
#
# COMPACT_ATOMS: atom_id res chain seq x y z
N MET A 1 -41.43 -37.16 24.46
CA MET A 1 -40.23 -37.59 25.21
C MET A 1 -39.15 -38.12 24.24
N ALA A 2 -38.70 -37.30 23.28
CA ALA A 2 -37.70 -37.73 22.27
C ALA A 2 -36.96 -36.55 21.58
N LEU A 3 -36.78 -35.40 22.25
CA LEU A 3 -36.11 -34.22 21.65
C LEU A 3 -35.15 -33.50 22.61
N ARG A 4 -34.67 -34.17 23.67
CA ARG A 4 -33.75 -33.57 24.68
C ARG A 4 -32.42 -34.30 24.85
N VAL A 5 -32.07 -35.23 23.97
CA VAL A 5 -30.86 -36.08 24.13
C VAL A 5 -29.76 -35.80 23.08
N PHE A 6 -30.03 -35.02 22.02
CA PHE A 6 -29.04 -34.76 20.97
C PHE A 6 -28.16 -33.52 21.16
N SER A 7 -28.44 -32.64 22.14
CA SER A 7 -27.68 -31.40 22.34
C SER A 7 -26.54 -31.50 23.36
N LEU A 8 -26.37 -32.64 24.05
CA LEU A 8 -25.37 -32.79 25.12
C LEU A 8 -24.14 -33.63 24.76
N ASN A 9 -24.12 -34.27 23.59
CA ASN A 9 -22.98 -35.10 23.14
C ASN A 9 -22.02 -34.40 22.15
N LEU A 10 -22.31 -33.19 21.68
CA LEU A 10 -21.36 -32.43 20.83
C LEU A 10 -20.34 -31.60 21.63
N VAL A 11 -20.56 -31.40 22.94
CA VAL A 11 -19.76 -30.49 23.77
C VAL A 11 -18.62 -31.22 24.51
N LYS A 12 -18.64 -32.57 24.56
CA LYS A 12 -17.63 -33.36 25.29
C LYS A 12 -16.43 -33.83 24.47
N THR A 13 -16.46 -33.79 23.14
CA THR A 13 -15.34 -34.23 22.29
C THR A 13 -14.30 -33.14 22.00
N ASN A 14 -14.55 -31.87 22.38
CA ASN A 14 -13.65 -30.75 22.06
C ASN A 14 -12.92 -30.14 23.27
N ARG A 15 -12.71 -30.90 24.35
CA ARG A 15 -11.97 -30.42 25.54
C ARG A 15 -10.48 -30.78 25.59
N ASN A 16 -10.01 -31.71 24.74
CA ASN A 16 -8.60 -32.14 24.72
C ASN A 16 -7.74 -31.45 23.64
N LEU A 17 -8.27 -30.42 22.97
CA LEU A 17 -7.53 -29.64 21.96
C LEU A 17 -7.07 -28.26 22.45
N LEU A 18 -7.39 -27.88 23.70
CA LEU A 18 -7.11 -26.55 24.26
C LEU A 18 -6.04 -26.53 25.36
N GLN A 19 -5.28 -27.61 25.53
CA GLN A 19 -4.15 -27.65 26.47
C GLN A 19 -2.95 -28.29 25.81
N ASN A 20 -2.32 -27.58 24.87
CA ASN A 20 -0.90 -27.73 24.58
C ASN A 20 -0.38 -26.47 23.86
N GLY A 21 0.52 -25.74 24.54
CA GLY A 21 1.58 -24.98 23.88
C GLY A 21 1.28 -23.55 23.44
N PHE A 22 1.32 -22.62 24.39
CA PHE A 22 1.80 -21.26 24.13
C PHE A 22 3.23 -21.32 23.57
N LYS A 23 3.36 -21.19 22.25
CA LYS A 23 4.53 -20.60 21.58
C LYS A 23 3.98 -19.70 20.48
N SER A 24 4.30 -18.42 20.57
CA SER A 24 4.03 -17.42 19.53
C SER A 24 4.57 -17.92 18.18
N PRO A 25 3.73 -18.08 17.15
CA PRO A 25 4.26 -18.30 15.82
C PRO A 25 4.86 -16.97 15.35
N ALA A 26 6.14 -17.03 14.95
CA ALA A 26 6.81 -15.98 14.18
C ALA A 26 5.92 -15.55 12.99
N PRO A 27 6.03 -14.29 12.52
CA PRO A 27 5.26 -13.84 11.36
C PRO A 27 5.49 -14.83 10.22
N PRO A 28 4.46 -15.12 9.39
CA PRO A 28 4.63 -16.05 8.29
C PRO A 28 5.74 -15.49 7.41
N THR A 29 6.90 -16.14 7.46
CA THR A 29 7.93 -16.03 6.43
C THR A 29 7.27 -16.60 5.19
N GLY A 30 6.56 -15.73 4.48
CA GLY A 30 6.24 -15.94 3.10
C GLY A 30 7.57 -16.16 2.43
N HIS A 31 7.88 -17.42 2.14
CA HIS A 31 8.71 -17.73 1.00
C HIS A 31 7.97 -17.11 -0.19
N MET A 32 8.23 -15.83 -0.44
CA MET A 32 8.13 -15.32 -1.78
C MET A 32 8.97 -16.29 -2.59
N ALA A 33 8.32 -17.05 -3.46
CA ALA A 33 9.00 -17.67 -4.56
C ALA A 33 9.99 -16.64 -5.09
N PRO A 34 11.27 -17.01 -5.30
CA PRO A 34 12.29 -16.06 -5.69
C PRO A 34 11.70 -15.21 -6.80
N ALA A 35 11.68 -13.89 -6.59
CA ALA A 35 11.23 -12.94 -7.59
C ALA A 35 11.84 -13.43 -8.90
N ALA A 36 10.98 -13.85 -9.84
CA ALA A 36 11.44 -14.34 -11.11
C ALA A 36 12.44 -13.29 -11.58
N SER A 37 13.70 -13.71 -11.72
CA SER A 37 14.74 -12.84 -12.22
C SER A 37 14.14 -12.18 -13.44
N PHE A 38 14.16 -10.85 -13.49
CA PHE A 38 13.97 -10.12 -14.74
C PHE A 38 15.23 -10.38 -15.58
N ALA A 39 15.41 -11.64 -15.93
CA ALA A 39 16.42 -12.16 -16.80
C ALA A 39 15.78 -12.13 -18.18
N THR A 40 16.23 -11.17 -18.98
CA THR A 40 16.26 -11.30 -20.44
C THR A 40 17.25 -12.43 -20.82
N GLU A 41 17.16 -13.59 -20.20
CA GLU A 41 17.93 -14.77 -20.57
C GLU A 41 17.07 -15.62 -21.50
N VAL A 42 16.92 -15.12 -22.72
CA VAL A 42 16.64 -15.98 -23.87
C VAL A 42 17.92 -16.77 -24.14
N THR A 43 18.16 -17.84 -23.39
CA THR A 43 19.24 -18.80 -23.67
C THR A 43 18.84 -19.65 -24.88
N VAL A 44 19.04 -19.11 -26.07
CA VAL A 44 19.04 -19.92 -27.30
C VAL A 44 20.43 -20.55 -27.41
N GLN A 45 20.57 -21.80 -26.98
CA GLN A 45 21.71 -22.63 -27.32
C GLN A 45 21.63 -22.98 -28.82
N ALA A 46 22.08 -22.06 -29.68
CA ALA A 46 22.39 -22.37 -31.06
C ALA A 46 23.89 -22.65 -31.16
N ALA A 47 24.26 -23.89 -31.46
CA ALA A 47 25.61 -24.23 -31.87
C ALA A 47 26.00 -23.37 -33.08
N PRO A 48 27.20 -22.76 -33.11
CA PRO A 48 27.58 -21.90 -34.23
C PRO A 48 27.88 -22.76 -35.45
N ALA A 49 26.89 -22.91 -36.33
CA ALA A 49 27.18 -23.19 -37.74
C ALA A 49 28.12 -22.07 -38.23
N ALA A 50 29.16 -22.39 -38.99
CA ALA A 50 30.14 -21.41 -39.45
C ALA A 50 29.48 -20.32 -40.31
N VAL A 51 29.04 -19.23 -39.67
CA VAL A 51 28.35 -18.14 -40.36
C VAL A 51 29.37 -17.25 -41.04
N GLN A 52 29.22 -17.08 -42.35
CA GLN A 52 29.99 -16.11 -43.13
C GLN A 52 29.76 -14.73 -42.52
N LYS A 53 30.84 -14.07 -42.05
CA LYS A 53 30.81 -12.71 -41.50
C LYS A 53 30.36 -11.72 -42.58
N GLN A 54 29.06 -11.52 -42.70
CA GLN A 54 28.52 -10.44 -43.52
C GLN A 54 29.00 -9.10 -42.95
N LYS A 55 29.24 -8.11 -43.81
CA LYS A 55 29.71 -6.79 -43.40
C LYS A 55 28.57 -6.04 -42.68
N VAL A 56 28.46 -6.25 -41.37
CA VAL A 56 27.57 -5.48 -40.49
C VAL A 56 27.86 -3.99 -40.57
N SER A 57 26.80 -3.17 -40.56
CA SER A 57 26.91 -1.72 -40.66
C SER A 57 27.67 -1.13 -39.46
N LYS A 58 28.31 0.03 -39.66
CA LYS A 58 29.04 0.74 -38.58
C LYS A 58 28.12 1.05 -37.39
N ALA A 59 26.86 1.42 -37.65
CA ALA A 59 25.87 1.70 -36.63
C ALA A 59 25.54 0.45 -35.79
N MET A 60 25.44 -0.71 -36.46
CA MET A 60 25.14 -2.00 -35.83
C MET A 60 26.26 -2.44 -34.89
N ARG A 61 27.52 -2.33 -35.34
CA ARG A 61 28.69 -2.58 -34.49
C ARG A 61 28.77 -1.63 -33.29
N ALA A 62 28.47 -0.35 -33.50
CA ALA A 62 28.45 0.64 -32.41
C ALA A 62 27.34 0.38 -31.40
N TYR A 63 26.21 -0.21 -31.82
CA TYR A 63 25.16 -0.65 -30.89
C TYR A 63 25.62 -1.85 -30.05
N LEU A 64 26.15 -2.91 -30.67
CA LEU A 64 26.65 -4.09 -29.95
C LEU A 64 27.75 -3.74 -28.96
N LYS A 65 28.69 -2.88 -29.37
CA LYS A 65 29.76 -2.40 -28.48
C LYS A 65 29.18 -1.71 -27.24
N ARG A 66 28.18 -0.83 -27.42
CA ARG A 66 27.52 -0.12 -26.30
C ARG A 66 26.76 -1.06 -25.38
N ALA A 67 26.12 -2.10 -25.91
CA ALA A 67 25.44 -3.11 -25.11
C ALA A 67 26.45 -3.89 -24.25
N ASN A 68 27.52 -4.41 -24.88
CA ASN A 68 28.56 -5.15 -24.18
C ASN A 68 29.27 -4.30 -23.12
N GLU A 69 29.60 -3.04 -23.44
CA GLU A 69 30.19 -2.09 -22.48
C GLU A 69 29.28 -1.85 -21.26
N HIS A 70 27.97 -1.79 -21.48
CA HIS A 70 27.00 -1.64 -20.40
C HIS A 70 26.90 -2.89 -19.53
N ASP A 71 26.91 -4.08 -20.14
CA ASP A 71 26.88 -5.35 -19.40
C ASP A 71 28.15 -5.55 -18.57
N GLU A 72 29.32 -5.21 -19.12
CA GLU A 72 30.58 -5.20 -18.39
C GLU A 72 30.56 -4.19 -17.24
N PHE A 73 30.05 -2.97 -17.49
CA PHE A 73 29.85 -1.96 -16.46
C PHE A 73 28.93 -2.44 -15.33
N MET A 74 27.78 -3.05 -15.65
CA MET A 74 26.87 -3.57 -14.62
C MET A 74 27.53 -4.67 -13.78
N LYS A 75 28.31 -5.55 -14.42
CA LYS A 75 29.08 -6.59 -13.70
C LYS A 75 30.10 -6.00 -12.74
N THR A 76 30.83 -4.94 -13.15
CA THR A 76 31.79 -4.29 -12.26
C THR A 76 31.09 -3.61 -11.09
N GLN A 77 29.99 -2.90 -11.33
CA GLN A 77 29.21 -2.25 -10.27
C GLN A 77 28.63 -3.26 -9.26
N HIS A 78 28.18 -4.43 -9.72
CA HIS A 78 27.72 -5.50 -8.85
C HIS A 78 28.83 -6.02 -7.93
N LEU A 79 30.02 -6.22 -8.49
CA LEU A 79 31.19 -6.65 -7.72
C LEU A 79 31.62 -5.57 -6.70
N GLU A 80 31.68 -4.31 -7.12
CA GLU A 80 32.01 -3.17 -6.24
C GLU A 80 30.99 -3.04 -5.09
N PHE A 81 29.70 -3.21 -5.38
CA PHE A 81 28.66 -3.19 -4.35
C PHE A 81 28.83 -4.33 -3.34
N GLN A 82 29.12 -5.55 -3.79
CA GLN A 82 29.35 -6.69 -2.89
C GLN A 82 30.59 -6.51 -2.01
N ILE A 83 31.68 -6.00 -2.58
CA ILE A 83 32.91 -5.66 -1.84
C ILE A 83 32.64 -4.54 -0.83
N GLY A 84 31.98 -3.47 -1.28
CA GLY A 84 31.59 -2.33 -0.44
C GLY A 84 30.70 -2.76 0.72
N LYS A 85 29.76 -3.68 0.48
CA LYS A 85 28.87 -4.23 1.51
C LYS A 85 29.64 -4.96 2.60
N ARG A 86 30.64 -5.77 2.22
CA ARG A 86 31.53 -6.46 3.17
C ARG A 86 32.38 -5.48 3.98
N HIS A 87 32.89 -4.43 3.35
CA HIS A 87 33.63 -3.37 4.05
C HIS A 87 32.76 -2.61 5.03
N LEU A 88 31.53 -2.27 4.64
CA LEU A 88 30.57 -1.59 5.50
C LEU A 88 30.22 -2.44 6.72
N ALA A 89 29.94 -3.73 6.53
CA ALA A 89 29.69 -4.66 7.62
C ALA A 89 30.89 -4.72 8.61
N ASN A 90 32.12 -4.80 8.09
CA ASN A 90 33.33 -4.78 8.92
C ASN A 90 33.48 -3.47 9.72
N MET A 91 33.21 -2.31 9.10
CA MET A 91 33.25 -1.01 9.80
C MET A 91 32.21 -0.92 10.93
N MET A 92 31.03 -1.51 10.72
CA MET A 92 29.95 -1.53 11.70
C MET A 92 30.09 -2.69 12.72
N GLY A 93 31.08 -3.57 12.56
CA GLY A 93 31.28 -4.75 13.41
C GLY A 93 30.19 -5.82 13.26
N ALA A 94 29.51 -5.86 12.11
CA ALA A 94 28.46 -6.83 11.79
C ALA A 94 28.97 -7.97 10.90
N ASP A 95 28.25 -9.08 10.89
CA ASP A 95 28.53 -10.19 9.98
C ASP A 95 28.07 -9.86 8.55
N ALA A 96 28.94 -10.10 7.56
CA ALA A 96 28.72 -9.66 6.18
C ALA A 96 27.62 -10.45 5.45
N GLU A 97 27.42 -11.71 5.82
CA GLU A 97 26.44 -12.59 5.17
C GLU A 97 25.02 -12.28 5.65
N THR A 98 24.86 -11.94 6.94
CA THR A 98 23.57 -11.58 7.54
C THR A 98 23.18 -10.11 7.27
N PHE A 99 24.12 -9.27 6.82
CA PHE A 99 23.92 -7.85 6.61
C PHE A 99 22.84 -7.58 5.55
N THR A 100 21.71 -7.00 5.94
CA THR A 100 20.58 -6.69 5.04
C THR A 100 20.72 -5.31 4.39
N GLN A 101 19.85 -4.99 3.44
CA GLN A 101 19.83 -3.64 2.84
C GLN A 101 19.37 -2.56 3.84
N GLU A 102 18.55 -2.93 4.84
CA GLU A 102 18.11 -2.00 5.89
C GLU A 102 19.30 -1.61 6.78
N ASP A 103 20.15 -2.58 7.13
CA ASP A 103 21.38 -2.33 7.89
C ASP A 103 22.37 -1.45 7.10
N VAL A 104 22.44 -1.62 5.77
CA VAL A 104 23.22 -0.75 4.87
C VAL A 104 22.69 0.68 4.93
N ASP A 105 21.38 0.87 4.77
CA ASP A 105 20.75 2.19 4.77
C ASP A 105 20.93 2.90 6.13
N GLU A 106 20.80 2.17 7.24
CA GLU A 106 21.06 2.69 8.59
C GLU A 106 22.53 3.08 8.76
N ALA A 107 23.47 2.20 8.40
CA ALA A 107 24.89 2.47 8.50
C ALA A 107 25.31 3.69 7.66
N ILE A 108 24.80 3.83 6.44
CA ILE A 108 25.06 4.99 5.58
C ILE A 108 24.46 6.26 6.20
N SER A 109 23.27 6.19 6.79
CA SER A 109 22.66 7.34 7.46
C SER A 109 23.48 7.83 8.66
N TYR A 110 24.14 6.89 9.37
CA TYR A 110 25.01 7.18 10.50
C TYR A 110 26.37 7.74 10.07
N LEU A 111 27.03 7.11 9.08
CA LEU A 111 28.36 7.50 8.61
C LEU A 111 28.32 8.82 7.79
N PHE A 112 27.26 9.02 7.02
CA PHE A 112 27.09 10.19 6.13
C PHE A 112 25.76 10.90 6.42
N PRO A 113 25.62 11.55 7.58
CA PRO A 113 24.37 12.18 7.97
C PRO A 113 24.05 13.35 7.03
N SER A 114 22.93 13.24 6.31
CA SER A 114 22.45 14.27 5.38
C SER A 114 21.11 14.85 5.84
N GLY A 115 21.09 16.16 6.06
CA GLY A 115 19.89 16.92 6.42
C GLY A 115 19.01 17.31 5.23
N LEU A 116 19.23 16.73 4.04
CA LEU A 116 18.45 17.05 2.84
C LEU A 116 17.00 16.54 2.99
N TYR A 117 16.04 17.39 2.62
CA TYR A 117 14.61 17.07 2.72
C TYR A 117 14.18 15.97 1.75
N ASP A 118 14.73 15.95 0.53
CA ASP A 118 14.44 14.92 -0.47
C ASP A 118 15.27 13.66 -0.16
N PRO A 119 14.63 12.51 0.16
CA PRO A 119 15.36 11.27 0.43
C PRO A 119 16.19 10.77 -0.76
N LYS A 120 15.80 11.10 -2.01
CA LYS A 120 16.53 10.64 -3.21
C LYS A 120 17.87 11.35 -3.41
N ALA A 121 18.03 12.55 -2.83
CA ALA A 121 19.27 13.34 -2.90
C ALA A 121 20.26 13.00 -1.78
N ARG A 122 19.87 12.13 -0.84
CA ARG A 122 20.74 11.69 0.25
C ARG A 122 21.75 10.67 -0.26
N PRO A 123 22.92 10.54 0.40
CA PRO A 123 23.82 9.43 0.16
C PRO A 123 23.08 8.10 0.30
N ALA A 124 23.21 7.22 -0.70
CA ALA A 124 22.59 5.91 -0.69
C ALA A 124 23.51 4.90 -1.36
N MET A 125 23.59 3.70 -0.80
CA MET A 125 24.32 2.58 -1.37
C MET A 125 23.33 1.44 -1.58
N LYS A 126 22.96 1.18 -2.85
CA LYS A 126 21.95 0.19 -3.23
C LYS A 126 22.48 -0.71 -4.34
N SER A 127 21.82 -1.84 -4.55
CA SER A 127 22.12 -2.72 -5.69
C SER A 127 22.06 -1.94 -7.01
N PRO A 128 23.03 -2.14 -7.93
CA PRO A 128 23.06 -1.49 -9.23
C PRO A 128 21.76 -1.60 -10.02
N ASP A 129 21.03 -2.71 -9.90
CA ASP A 129 19.76 -2.95 -10.61
C ASP A 129 18.64 -1.97 -10.19
N VAL A 130 18.73 -1.43 -8.97
CA VAL A 130 17.77 -0.45 -8.45
C VAL A 130 18.21 0.98 -8.78
N VAL A 131 19.52 1.20 -8.88
CA VAL A 131 20.12 2.53 -9.11
C VAL A 131 20.07 2.91 -10.58
N PHE A 132 20.46 1.98 -11.46
CA PHE A 132 20.50 2.21 -12.89
C PHE A 132 19.18 1.76 -13.53
N PRO A 133 18.64 2.53 -14.49
CA PRO A 133 17.44 2.13 -15.20
C PRO A 133 17.71 0.86 -16.02
N ALA A 134 16.77 -0.08 -16.00
CA ALA A 134 16.83 -1.27 -16.84
C ALA A 134 16.94 -0.86 -18.32
N ARG A 135 17.81 -1.56 -19.05
CA ARG A 135 18.01 -1.39 -20.48
C ARG A 135 17.80 -2.72 -21.17
N LYS A 136 17.33 -2.66 -22.41
CA LYS A 136 17.24 -3.85 -23.25
C LYS A 136 18.64 -4.42 -23.51
N ALA A 137 18.74 -5.73 -23.48
CA ALA A 137 19.89 -6.45 -23.99
C ALA A 137 20.04 -6.22 -25.51
N ALA A 138 21.18 -6.62 -26.07
CA ALA A 138 21.37 -6.59 -27.51
C ALA A 138 20.25 -7.38 -28.23
N GLU A 139 19.55 -6.73 -29.17
CA GLU A 139 18.39 -7.33 -29.85
C GLU A 139 18.76 -8.22 -31.05
N PHE A 140 20.04 -8.26 -31.45
CA PHE A 140 20.55 -9.02 -32.59
C PHE A 140 21.97 -9.53 -32.36
N ASP A 141 22.38 -10.53 -33.14
CA ASP A 141 23.72 -11.13 -33.08
C ASP A 141 24.79 -10.34 -33.87
N GLU A 142 26.05 -10.78 -33.81
CA GLU A 142 27.16 -10.17 -34.56
C GLU A 142 26.97 -10.19 -36.08
N THR A 143 26.14 -11.10 -36.58
CA THR A 143 25.82 -11.25 -38.02
C THR A 143 24.77 -10.23 -38.47
N GLY A 144 24.04 -9.69 -37.50
CA GLY A 144 22.99 -8.71 -37.66
C GLY A 144 21.59 -9.32 -37.70
N ARG A 145 21.43 -10.59 -37.32
CA ARG A 145 20.15 -11.27 -37.24
C ARG A 145 19.47 -10.96 -35.91
N PRO A 146 18.24 -10.42 -35.91
CA PRO A 146 17.47 -10.21 -34.68
C PRO A 146 17.15 -11.51 -33.94
N PHE A 147 17.16 -11.47 -32.61
CA PHE A 147 16.75 -12.59 -31.77
C PHE A 147 15.22 -12.75 -31.74
N HIS A 148 14.49 -11.64 -31.79
CA HIS A 148 13.02 -11.64 -31.72
C HIS A 148 12.40 -11.50 -33.10
N SER A 149 11.34 -12.28 -33.38
CA SER A 149 10.62 -12.25 -34.67
C SER A 149 9.96 -10.88 -34.93
N LEU A 150 9.35 -10.29 -33.90
CA LEU A 150 8.70 -8.97 -33.93
C LEU A 150 9.67 -7.78 -33.85
N PHE A 151 10.99 -7.99 -34.01
CA PHE A 151 11.98 -6.91 -33.93
C PHE A 151 11.65 -5.70 -34.84
N TYR A 152 11.22 -5.96 -36.07
CA TYR A 152 10.94 -4.91 -37.06
C TYR A 152 9.67 -4.09 -36.78
N THR A 153 8.91 -4.42 -35.73
CA THR A 153 7.79 -3.59 -35.25
C THR A 153 8.27 -2.37 -34.46
N GLY A 154 9.54 -2.36 -34.04
CA GLY A 154 10.15 -1.31 -33.19
C GLY A 154 9.88 -1.47 -31.69
N LYS A 155 8.80 -2.17 -31.31
CA LYS A 155 8.44 -2.46 -29.91
C LYS A 155 8.18 -3.97 -29.73
N PRO A 156 9.21 -4.81 -29.89
CA PRO A 156 9.04 -6.27 -29.87
C PRO A 156 8.36 -6.77 -28.60
N ASN A 157 8.70 -6.24 -27.41
CA ASN A 157 8.17 -6.76 -26.16
C ASN A 157 6.68 -6.42 -25.97
N PHE A 158 6.28 -5.21 -26.34
CA PHE A 158 4.87 -4.79 -26.28
C PHE A 158 3.99 -5.57 -27.26
N PHE A 159 4.43 -5.75 -28.51
CA PHE A 159 3.64 -6.52 -29.48
C PHE A 159 3.67 -8.03 -29.18
N GLN A 160 4.74 -8.55 -28.59
CA GLN A 160 4.75 -9.92 -28.07
C GLN A 160 3.72 -10.09 -26.96
N LEU A 161 3.65 -9.14 -26.01
CA LEU A 161 2.62 -9.16 -24.97
C LEU A 161 1.20 -9.20 -25.55
N LEU A 162 0.91 -8.36 -26.56
CA LEU A 162 -0.39 -8.39 -27.23
C LEU A 162 -0.64 -9.72 -27.96
N HIS A 163 0.39 -10.30 -28.57
CA HIS A 163 0.30 -11.61 -29.20
C HIS A 163 -0.02 -12.70 -28.16
N ASP A 164 0.67 -12.70 -27.03
CA ASP A 164 0.46 -13.65 -25.94
C ASP A 164 -0.97 -13.55 -25.38
N ILE A 165 -1.50 -12.33 -25.21
CA ILE A 165 -2.90 -12.12 -24.78
C ILE A 165 -3.88 -12.73 -25.78
N VAL A 166 -3.65 -12.53 -27.08
CA VAL A 166 -4.52 -13.11 -28.12
C VAL A 166 -4.39 -14.63 -28.15
N GLU A 167 -3.19 -15.18 -27.97
CA GLU A 167 -2.96 -16.62 -27.88
C GLU A 167 -3.73 -17.23 -26.70
N GLU A 168 -3.64 -16.63 -25.51
CA GLU A 168 -4.41 -17.05 -24.34
C GLU A 168 -5.92 -16.91 -24.57
N THR A 169 -6.36 -15.82 -25.19
CA THR A 169 -7.79 -15.63 -25.52
C THR A 169 -8.30 -16.73 -26.44
N ASN A 170 -7.53 -17.08 -27.48
CA ASN A 170 -7.89 -18.16 -28.41
C ASN A 170 -7.88 -19.53 -27.71
N LYS A 171 -6.90 -19.82 -26.85
CA LYS A 171 -6.87 -21.06 -26.05
C LYS A 171 -8.12 -21.21 -25.19
N LEU A 172 -8.60 -20.11 -24.60
CA LEU A 172 -9.83 -20.10 -23.80
C LEU A 172 -11.08 -20.25 -24.68
N ALA A 173 -11.14 -19.62 -25.84
CA ALA A 173 -12.23 -19.79 -26.81
C ALA A 173 -12.33 -21.24 -27.32
N ASP A 174 -11.19 -21.87 -27.66
CA ASP A 174 -11.13 -23.28 -28.07
C ASP A 174 -11.55 -24.23 -26.92
N LEU A 175 -11.25 -23.85 -25.68
CA LEU A 175 -11.70 -24.59 -24.51
C LEU A 175 -13.22 -24.44 -24.32
N GLU A 176 -13.74 -23.22 -24.43
CA GLU A 176 -15.17 -22.93 -24.37
C GLU A 176 -15.94 -23.75 -25.41
N GLU A 177 -15.49 -23.74 -26.66
CA GLU A 177 -16.12 -24.52 -27.72
C GLU A 177 -16.13 -26.03 -27.41
N ARG A 178 -15.01 -26.56 -26.92
CA ARG A 178 -14.91 -27.98 -26.49
C ARG A 178 -15.85 -28.32 -25.35
N MET A 179 -16.03 -27.41 -24.39
CA MET A 179 -16.95 -27.62 -23.25
C MET A 179 -18.41 -27.53 -23.69
N LEU A 180 -18.75 -26.59 -24.56
CA LEU A 180 -20.08 -26.45 -25.14
C LEU A 180 -20.47 -27.68 -25.96
N ARG A 181 -19.56 -28.23 -26.78
CA ARG A 181 -19.78 -29.49 -27.51
C ARG A 181 -20.06 -30.68 -26.59
N ARG A 182 -19.52 -30.67 -25.37
CA ARG A 182 -19.75 -31.69 -24.33
C ARG A 182 -21.02 -31.42 -23.50
N GLY A 183 -21.67 -30.27 -23.68
CA GLY A 183 -22.83 -29.84 -22.89
C GLY A 183 -22.48 -29.35 -21.49
N ASN A 184 -21.20 -29.11 -21.19
CA ASN A 184 -20.75 -28.67 -19.87
C ASN A 184 -20.78 -27.14 -19.80
N LYS A 185 -21.34 -26.61 -18.71
CA LYS A 185 -21.33 -25.16 -18.40
C LYS A 185 -20.09 -24.80 -17.56
N PRO A 186 -19.64 -23.54 -17.59
CA PRO A 186 -18.61 -23.06 -16.67
C PRO A 186 -19.07 -23.17 -15.21
N ASP A 187 -18.18 -23.61 -14.32
CA ASP A 187 -18.45 -23.67 -12.88
C ASP A 187 -18.38 -22.24 -12.28
N GLU A 188 -19.48 -21.73 -11.74
CA GLU A 188 -19.55 -20.38 -11.16
C GLU A 188 -18.57 -20.18 -9.98
N ASN A 189 -18.29 -21.23 -9.22
CA ASN A 189 -17.36 -21.20 -8.08
C ASN A 189 -15.87 -21.04 -8.47
N GLN A 190 -15.53 -21.29 -9.73
CA GLN A 190 -14.14 -21.15 -10.23
C GLN A 190 -13.91 -19.80 -10.91
N LYS A 191 -14.91 -18.90 -10.92
CA LYS A 191 -14.76 -17.57 -11.50
C LYS A 191 -13.64 -16.81 -10.78
N LEU A 192 -12.80 -16.15 -11.58
CA LEU A 192 -11.67 -15.39 -11.06
C LEU A 192 -12.19 -14.11 -10.38
N GLU A 193 -11.95 -13.99 -9.08
CA GLU A 193 -12.27 -12.78 -8.31
C GLU A 193 -11.19 -11.72 -8.58
N ILE A 194 -11.62 -10.59 -9.16
CA ILE A 194 -10.74 -9.44 -9.49
C ILE A 194 -11.07 -8.26 -8.59
N ASP A 195 -12.09 -8.40 -7.74
CA ASP A 195 -12.45 -7.35 -6.81
C ASP A 195 -11.27 -7.10 -5.85
N GLY A 196 -10.84 -5.85 -5.78
CA GLY A 196 -9.60 -5.48 -5.08
C GLY A 196 -8.30 -5.60 -5.89
N PHE A 197 -8.34 -5.87 -7.19
CA PHE A 197 -7.17 -5.79 -8.09
C PHE A 197 -7.37 -4.77 -9.20
N HIS A 198 -6.27 -4.14 -9.65
CA HIS A 198 -6.25 -3.30 -10.85
C HIS A 198 -5.14 -3.73 -11.78
N LEU A 199 -5.31 -3.48 -13.08
CA LEU A 199 -4.27 -3.71 -14.08
C LEU A 199 -3.07 -2.80 -13.84
N LEU A 200 -1.87 -3.28 -14.17
CA LEU A 200 -0.63 -2.51 -14.05
C LEU A 200 -0.78 -1.13 -14.70
N PRO A 201 -0.52 -0.02 -13.98
CA PRO A 201 -0.49 1.30 -14.57
C PRO A 201 0.61 1.39 -15.61
N LYS A 202 0.41 2.30 -16.59
CA LYS A 202 1.30 2.52 -17.73
C LYS A 202 2.78 2.57 -17.35
N ASP A 203 3.16 3.38 -16.38
CA ASP A 203 4.56 3.56 -15.96
C ASP A 203 5.23 2.24 -15.53
N GLN A 204 4.46 1.36 -14.90
CA GLN A 204 4.96 0.07 -14.44
C GLN A 204 5.00 -0.96 -15.57
N LEU A 205 4.08 -0.87 -16.52
CA LEU A 205 4.11 -1.68 -17.73
C LEU A 205 5.31 -1.32 -18.62
N GLU A 206 5.63 -0.03 -18.76
CA GLU A 206 6.83 0.44 -19.46
C GLU A 206 8.11 -0.08 -18.79
N LEU A 207 8.16 -0.05 -17.46
CA LEU A 207 9.30 -0.59 -16.70
C LEU A 207 9.43 -2.10 -16.86
N LEU A 208 8.32 -2.85 -16.90
CA LEU A 208 8.31 -4.29 -17.10
C LEU A 208 8.81 -4.66 -18.51
N LEU A 209 8.34 -3.95 -19.53
CA LEU A 209 8.68 -4.23 -20.93
C LEU A 209 9.99 -3.58 -21.39
N VAL A 210 10.51 -2.62 -20.63
CA VAL A 210 11.67 -1.79 -20.98
C VAL A 210 11.46 -1.10 -22.35
N GLU A 211 10.24 -0.64 -22.58
CA GLU A 211 9.78 -0.01 -23.83
C GLU A 211 8.86 1.17 -23.50
N SER A 212 8.91 2.21 -24.33
CA SER A 212 7.98 3.33 -24.21
C SER A 212 6.64 3.01 -24.87
N ILE A 213 5.54 3.33 -24.19
CA ILE A 213 4.19 3.00 -24.61
C ILE A 213 3.40 4.29 -24.79
N ALA A 214 2.65 4.39 -25.88
CA ALA A 214 1.72 5.49 -26.10
C ALA A 214 0.42 5.25 -25.31
N ASP A 215 -0.30 6.32 -24.95
CA ASP A 215 -1.54 6.17 -24.17
C ASP A 215 -2.61 5.35 -24.91
N ILE A 216 -2.63 5.47 -26.24
CA ILE A 216 -3.52 4.69 -27.12
C ILE A 216 -3.15 3.21 -27.08
N GLU A 217 -1.85 2.88 -27.14
CA GLU A 217 -1.36 1.51 -27.06
C GLU A 217 -1.68 0.88 -25.70
N TYR A 218 -1.52 1.65 -24.62
CA TYR A 218 -1.90 1.22 -23.27
C TYR A 218 -3.41 0.98 -23.15
N SER A 219 -4.25 1.86 -23.72
CA SER A 219 -5.70 1.63 -23.77
C SER A 219 -6.06 0.35 -24.53
N ASN A 220 -5.37 0.06 -25.65
CA ASN A 220 -5.56 -1.19 -26.40
C ASN A 220 -5.16 -2.42 -25.58
N PHE A 221 -4.08 -2.32 -24.80
CA PHE A 221 -3.67 -3.36 -23.86
C PHE A 221 -4.76 -3.61 -22.79
N CYS A 222 -5.25 -2.56 -22.13
CA CYS A 222 -6.33 -2.68 -21.15
C CYS A 222 -7.57 -3.35 -21.76
N ASN A 223 -8.02 -2.88 -22.93
CA ASN A 223 -9.18 -3.47 -23.61
C ASN A 223 -8.99 -4.95 -23.96
N SER A 224 -7.77 -5.34 -24.35
CA SER A 224 -7.45 -6.74 -24.67
C SER A 224 -7.43 -7.60 -23.41
N MET A 225 -6.93 -7.05 -22.31
CA MET A 225 -6.87 -7.72 -21.02
C MET A 225 -8.25 -7.87 -20.38
N ASP A 226 -9.09 -6.84 -20.45
CA ASP A 226 -10.47 -6.86 -19.99
C ASP A 226 -11.29 -7.92 -20.74
N ARG A 227 -11.03 -8.10 -22.05
CA ARG A 227 -11.63 -9.19 -22.84
C ARG A 227 -11.19 -10.57 -22.37
N LEU A 228 -9.89 -10.76 -22.10
CA LEU A 228 -9.36 -12.02 -21.57
C LEU A 228 -9.99 -12.35 -20.22
N ILE A 229 -10.07 -11.35 -19.33
CA ILE A 229 -10.68 -11.43 -18.01
C ILE A 229 -12.18 -11.75 -18.08
N ALA A 230 -12.91 -11.15 -19.02
CA ALA A 230 -14.34 -11.35 -19.18
C ALA A 230 -14.71 -12.76 -19.68
N SER A 231 -13.73 -13.54 -20.18
CA SER A 231 -13.97 -14.88 -20.67
C SER A 231 -14.47 -15.84 -19.55
N PRO A 232 -15.41 -16.75 -19.83
CA PRO A 232 -15.96 -17.64 -18.79
C PRO A 232 -14.92 -18.55 -18.13
N TYR A 233 -13.85 -18.90 -18.86
CA TYR A 233 -12.80 -19.81 -18.42
C TYR A 233 -11.48 -19.11 -18.04
N ALA A 234 -11.52 -17.80 -17.76
CA ALA A 234 -10.34 -16.97 -17.42
C ALA A 234 -9.47 -17.55 -16.30
N TYR A 235 -10.06 -18.31 -15.38
CA TYR A 235 -9.35 -18.98 -14.29
C TYR A 235 -8.27 -19.98 -14.74
N LYS A 236 -8.34 -20.50 -15.97
CA LYS A 236 -7.30 -21.37 -16.54
C LYS A 236 -6.03 -20.60 -16.90
N SER A 237 -6.17 -19.34 -17.28
CA SER A 237 -5.05 -18.44 -17.59
C SER A 237 -4.73 -17.50 -16.42
N LYS A 238 -5.09 -17.91 -15.18
CA LYS A 238 -4.89 -17.13 -13.96
C LYS A 238 -3.43 -16.70 -13.76
N THR A 239 -2.47 -17.60 -13.98
CA THR A 239 -1.03 -17.31 -13.82
C THR A 239 -0.55 -16.20 -14.74
N PHE A 240 -1.09 -16.14 -15.96
CA PHE A 240 -0.81 -15.07 -16.91
C PHE A 240 -1.46 -13.75 -16.46
N ILE A 241 -2.72 -13.81 -16.04
CA ILE A 241 -3.49 -12.63 -15.61
C ILE A 241 -2.87 -11.98 -14.37
N GLU A 242 -2.51 -12.77 -13.36
CA GLU A 242 -1.93 -12.29 -12.11
C GLU A 242 -0.61 -11.55 -12.31
N ARG A 243 0.16 -11.85 -13.35
CA ARG A 243 1.40 -11.12 -13.69
C ARG A 243 1.15 -9.63 -13.96
N PHE A 244 -0.03 -9.29 -14.48
CA PHE A 244 -0.40 -7.92 -14.85
C PHE A 244 -1.42 -7.29 -13.91
N LEU A 245 -1.76 -7.95 -12.81
CA LEU A 245 -2.63 -7.41 -11.77
C LEU A 245 -1.81 -6.96 -10.56
N LYS A 246 -2.23 -5.87 -9.96
CA LYS A 246 -1.75 -5.42 -8.65
C LYS A 246 -2.89 -5.34 -7.66
N PRO A 247 -2.68 -5.77 -6.42
CA PRO A 247 -3.67 -5.57 -5.38
C PRO A 247 -3.88 -4.07 -5.20
N LEU A 248 -5.14 -3.65 -5.30
CA LEU A 248 -5.57 -2.35 -4.80
C LEU A 248 -5.47 -2.44 -3.28
N MET A 249 -4.63 -1.60 -2.67
CA MET A 249 -4.60 -1.49 -1.22
C MET A 249 -5.96 -0.92 -0.79
N ASP A 250 -6.85 -1.80 -0.30
CA ASP A 250 -8.11 -1.36 0.26
C ASP A 250 -7.81 -0.59 1.55
N GLN A 251 -7.92 0.73 1.50
CA GLN A 251 -7.88 1.56 2.71
C GLN A 251 -9.26 1.51 3.38
N SER A 252 -9.79 0.31 3.62
CA SER A 252 -10.84 0.14 4.60
C SER A 252 -10.18 0.46 5.94
N ASN A 253 -10.24 1.73 6.34
CA ASN A 253 -9.83 2.17 7.67
C ASN A 253 -10.89 1.66 8.65
N GLN A 254 -10.91 0.35 8.89
CA GLN A 254 -11.54 -0.19 10.08
C GLN A 254 -10.75 0.40 11.24
N LEU A 255 -11.29 1.47 11.82
CA LEU A 255 -10.66 2.10 12.97
C LEU A 255 -10.62 1.05 14.08
N GLU A 256 -9.42 0.56 14.41
CA GLU A 256 -9.23 -0.39 15.50
C GLU A 256 -9.81 0.20 16.79
N VAL A 257 -10.78 -0.49 17.39
CA VAL A 257 -11.48 -0.03 18.60
C VAL A 257 -10.59 -0.34 19.80
N PRO A 258 -10.12 0.66 20.56
CA PRO A 258 -9.26 0.40 21.71
C PRO A 258 -10.06 -0.32 22.80
N LYS A 259 -9.46 -1.33 23.43
CA LYS A 259 -10.12 -2.04 24.54
C LYS A 259 -10.18 -1.14 25.78
N PRO A 260 -11.33 -1.06 26.49
CA PRO A 260 -11.43 -0.24 27.68
C PRO A 260 -10.57 -0.78 28.82
N LYS A 261 -9.94 0.13 29.57
CA LYS A 261 -9.21 -0.19 30.81
C LYS A 261 -10.17 -0.17 31.99
N ILE A 262 -9.78 -0.76 33.11
CA ILE A 262 -10.59 -0.78 34.34
C ILE A 262 -9.89 0.08 35.39
N ASP A 263 -10.64 0.99 36.01
CA ASP A 263 -10.17 1.89 37.08
C ASP A 263 -10.13 1.17 38.44
N GLY A 264 -9.54 1.77 39.46
CA GLY A 264 -9.51 1.24 40.84
C GLY A 264 -10.89 1.03 41.46
N GLU A 265 -11.90 1.75 40.97
CA GLU A 265 -13.31 1.58 41.35
C GLU A 265 -14.05 0.50 40.53
N GLY A 266 -13.35 -0.22 39.65
CA GLY A 266 -13.94 -1.26 38.79
C GLY A 266 -14.71 -0.74 37.57
N ARG A 267 -14.69 0.57 37.30
CA ARG A 267 -15.36 1.18 36.13
C ARG A 267 -14.50 1.06 34.88
N GLN A 268 -15.14 0.87 33.73
CA GLN A 268 -14.44 0.88 32.46
C GLN A 268 -14.14 2.32 32.04
N TYR A 269 -12.92 2.58 31.58
CA TYR A 269 -12.54 3.90 31.10
C TYR A 269 -11.59 3.85 29.91
N ILE A 270 -11.65 4.90 29.10
CA ILE A 270 -10.75 5.12 27.97
C ILE A 270 -10.29 6.56 27.99
N THR A 271 -8.98 6.74 27.88
CA THR A 271 -8.34 8.03 27.72
C THR A 271 -7.86 8.15 26.28
N THR A 272 -8.37 9.14 25.57
CA THR A 272 -7.87 9.55 24.25
C THR A 272 -6.95 10.74 24.45
N TYR A 273 -5.67 10.56 24.11
CA TYR A 273 -4.64 11.58 24.22
C TYR A 273 -4.52 12.40 22.92
N GLU A 274 -3.94 13.60 23.03
CA GLU A 274 -3.57 14.46 21.90
C GLU A 274 -4.73 14.82 20.96
N CYS A 275 -5.90 15.13 21.52
CA CYS A 275 -7.05 15.61 20.76
C CYS A 275 -6.78 17.03 20.25
N LEU A 276 -6.63 17.19 18.93
CA LEU A 276 -6.11 18.41 18.32
C LEU A 276 -7.17 19.17 17.53
N ARG A 277 -7.41 20.43 17.90
CA ARG A 277 -8.20 21.36 17.09
C ARG A 277 -7.58 22.74 17.07
N LYS A 278 -7.26 23.23 15.86
CA LYS A 278 -6.44 24.43 15.69
C LYS A 278 -5.16 24.32 16.52
N THR A 279 -4.97 25.20 17.49
CA THR A 279 -3.85 25.19 18.43
C THR A 279 -4.22 24.60 19.79
N ALA A 280 -5.47 24.20 20.00
CA ALA A 280 -5.92 23.55 21.23
C ALA A 280 -5.55 22.07 21.22
N ARG A 281 -5.15 21.58 22.40
CA ARG A 281 -4.82 20.18 22.70
C ARG A 281 -5.68 19.75 23.89
N ALA A 282 -6.30 18.58 23.80
CA ALA A 282 -7.08 18.03 24.89
C ALA A 282 -6.77 16.55 25.10
N ASP A 283 -6.81 16.11 26.35
CA ASP A 283 -6.82 14.72 26.75
C ASP A 283 -8.16 14.43 27.40
N VAL A 284 -8.89 13.45 26.88
CA VAL A 284 -10.26 13.17 27.29
C VAL A 284 -10.39 11.75 27.79
N THR A 285 -10.79 11.61 29.04
CA THR A 285 -11.14 10.35 29.68
C THR A 285 -12.65 10.20 29.78
N VAL A 286 -13.17 9.10 29.26
CA VAL A 286 -14.60 8.73 29.38
C VAL A 286 -14.70 7.48 30.22
N ARG A 287 -15.55 7.51 31.26
CA ARG A 287 -15.82 6.40 32.18
C ARG A 287 -17.25 5.89 32.03
N LEU A 288 -17.43 4.57 32.03
CA LEU A 288 -18.70 3.85 32.01
C LEU A 288 -18.71 2.72 33.07
N PRO A 289 -19.75 2.61 33.92
CA PRO A 289 -20.92 3.47 34.05
C PRO A 289 -20.60 4.81 34.73
N GLY A 290 -21.37 5.85 34.41
CA GLY A 290 -21.22 7.20 34.96
C GLY A 290 -22.57 7.88 35.24
N THR A 291 -22.48 9.05 35.85
CA THR A 291 -23.61 9.90 36.27
C THR A 291 -23.96 11.03 35.28
N GLY A 292 -23.19 11.17 34.19
CA GLY A 292 -23.32 12.30 33.27
C GLY A 292 -22.49 13.52 33.67
N LYS A 293 -21.55 13.38 34.61
CA LYS A 293 -20.72 14.50 35.08
C LYS A 293 -19.64 14.79 34.04
N ILE A 294 -19.59 16.05 33.58
CA ILE A 294 -18.56 16.54 32.65
C ILE A 294 -17.66 17.52 33.41
N SER A 295 -16.40 17.12 33.60
CA SER A 295 -15.34 17.92 34.22
C SER A 295 -14.34 18.37 33.15
N ILE A 296 -14.04 19.66 33.08
CA ILE A 296 -13.10 20.29 32.16
C ILE A 296 -12.09 21.09 33.01
N ASN A 297 -10.83 20.68 33.04
CA ASN A 297 -9.78 21.29 33.88
C ASN A 297 -10.21 21.47 35.35
N GLY A 298 -10.92 20.47 35.90
CA GLY A 298 -11.45 20.50 37.27
C GLY A 298 -12.68 21.39 37.49
N LYS A 299 -13.23 22.04 36.45
CA LYS A 299 -14.49 22.79 36.49
C LYS A 299 -15.60 22.00 35.80
N ASN A 300 -16.87 22.31 36.11
CA ASN A 300 -18.00 21.70 35.40
C ASN A 300 -18.13 22.22 33.95
N ILE A 301 -19.18 21.79 33.25
CA ILE A 301 -19.52 22.28 31.89
C ILE A 301 -19.61 23.81 31.76
N SER A 302 -19.81 24.52 32.88
CA SER A 302 -19.75 25.98 33.00
C SER A 302 -18.38 26.58 32.65
N TYR A 303 -17.33 25.77 32.43
CA TYR A 303 -16.04 26.22 31.90
C TYR A 303 -16.21 27.02 30.60
N PHE A 304 -17.14 26.60 29.73
CA PHE A 304 -17.51 27.37 28.55
C PHE A 304 -18.71 28.26 28.89
N GLU A 305 -18.55 29.57 28.73
CA GLU A 305 -19.64 30.53 28.87
C GLU A 305 -20.63 30.42 27.70
N ASP A 306 -20.10 30.30 26.48
CA ASP A 306 -20.88 30.18 25.24
C ASP A 306 -21.65 28.85 25.15
N GLU A 307 -22.94 28.94 24.87
CA GLU A 307 -23.84 27.78 24.66
C GLU A 307 -23.38 26.92 23.48
N ASN A 308 -22.96 27.54 22.37
CA ASN A 308 -22.42 26.84 21.20
C ASN A 308 -21.26 25.90 21.55
N CYS A 309 -20.40 26.28 22.50
CA CYS A 309 -19.29 25.43 22.93
C CYS A 309 -19.80 24.23 23.74
N ARG A 310 -20.86 24.40 24.54
CA ARG A 310 -21.49 23.32 25.30
C ARG A 310 -22.21 22.33 24.38
N GLU A 311 -22.94 22.81 23.38
CA GLU A 311 -23.60 21.97 22.38
C GLU A 311 -22.61 21.06 21.65
N GLN A 312 -21.43 21.57 21.30
CA GLN A 312 -20.38 20.78 20.65
C GLN A 312 -19.91 19.61 21.53
N LEU A 313 -19.84 19.78 22.86
CA LEU A 313 -19.47 18.71 23.79
C LEU A 313 -20.57 17.66 23.93
N LEU A 314 -21.82 18.10 23.94
CA LEU A 314 -22.99 17.23 24.15
C LEU A 314 -23.35 16.44 22.89
N PHE A 315 -23.10 16.98 21.70
CA PHE A 315 -23.42 16.36 20.41
C PHE A 315 -22.99 14.87 20.30
N PRO A 316 -21.73 14.48 20.57
CA PRO A 316 -21.33 13.06 20.50
C PRO A 316 -22.04 12.17 21.54
N LEU A 317 -22.39 12.70 22.72
CA LEU A 317 -23.12 11.96 23.76
C LEU A 317 -24.60 11.76 23.42
N GLN A 318 -25.20 12.78 22.81
CA GLN A 318 -26.58 12.71 22.34
C GLN A 318 -26.69 11.77 21.13
N PHE A 319 -25.75 11.85 20.19
CA PHE A 319 -25.75 11.00 18.99
C PHE A 319 -25.61 9.51 19.32
N SER A 320 -24.82 9.15 20.34
CA SER A 320 -24.62 7.76 20.77
C SER A 320 -25.62 7.27 21.83
N GLU A 321 -26.62 8.08 22.20
CA GLU A 321 -27.59 7.77 23.26
C GLU A 321 -26.96 7.44 24.64
N LEU A 322 -25.74 7.96 24.88
CA LEU A 322 -24.97 7.80 26.11
C LEU A 322 -25.00 9.03 27.02
N LEU A 323 -25.84 10.01 26.68
CA LEU A 323 -26.09 11.18 27.53
C LEU A 323 -26.58 10.74 28.92
N GLY A 324 -25.91 11.21 29.97
CA GLY A 324 -26.23 10.85 31.36
C GLY A 324 -25.73 9.47 31.83
N LYS A 325 -25.16 8.66 30.92
CA LYS A 325 -24.66 7.30 31.25
C LYS A 325 -23.15 7.23 31.43
N VAL A 326 -22.40 8.24 30.97
CA VAL A 326 -20.95 8.30 31.04
C VAL A 326 -20.49 9.54 31.80
N ASP A 327 -19.37 9.42 32.51
CA ASP A 327 -18.68 10.57 33.10
C ASP A 327 -17.49 10.94 32.20
N VAL A 328 -17.33 12.24 31.93
CA VAL A 328 -16.28 12.77 31.06
C VAL A 328 -15.35 13.66 31.87
N GLU A 329 -14.06 13.40 31.77
CA GLU A 329 -13.01 14.21 32.35
C GLU A 329 -12.07 14.66 31.22
N ALA A 330 -11.98 15.96 31.00
CA ALA A 330 -11.18 16.55 29.94
C ALA A 330 -10.15 17.52 30.52
N ASN A 331 -8.89 17.34 30.15
CA ASN A 331 -7.83 18.31 30.36
C ASN A 331 -7.54 19.00 29.03
N VAL A 332 -7.62 20.33 28.98
CA VAL A 332 -7.48 21.08 27.74
C VAL A 332 -6.57 22.29 27.90
N GLU A 333 -5.68 22.47 26.93
CA GLU A 333 -4.68 23.54 26.91
C GLU A 333 -4.55 24.17 25.53
N GLY A 334 -4.20 25.47 25.52
CA GLY A 334 -3.98 26.24 24.30
C GLY A 334 -5.25 26.54 23.49
N GLY A 335 -5.08 27.28 22.39
CA GLY A 335 -6.18 27.70 21.53
C GLY A 335 -7.15 28.70 22.17
N GLY A 336 -8.37 28.74 21.66
CA GLY A 336 -9.48 29.54 22.20
C GLY A 336 -10.72 28.67 22.43
N PRO A 337 -11.81 29.20 23.00
CA PRO A 337 -12.91 28.41 23.56
C PRO A 337 -13.55 27.46 22.53
N SER A 338 -13.90 27.95 21.34
CA SER A 338 -14.43 27.11 20.24
C SER A 338 -13.43 26.05 19.76
N GLY A 339 -12.13 26.35 19.78
CA GLY A 339 -11.09 25.38 19.46
C GLY A 339 -11.00 24.26 20.49
N GLN A 340 -11.02 24.63 21.77
CA GLN A 340 -11.01 23.71 22.90
C GLN A 340 -12.25 22.80 22.91
N ALA A 341 -13.44 23.36 22.76
CA ALA A 341 -14.69 22.60 22.67
C ALA A 341 -14.65 21.58 21.51
N GLY A 342 -14.13 21.98 20.35
CA GLY A 342 -13.98 21.07 19.21
C GLY A 342 -12.93 19.97 19.42
N ALA A 343 -11.85 20.25 20.16
CA ALA A 343 -10.86 19.23 20.54
C ALA A 343 -11.47 18.20 21.49
N ILE A 344 -12.18 18.66 22.52
CA ILE A 344 -12.84 17.79 23.49
C ILE A 344 -13.94 16.97 22.81
N ARG A 345 -14.76 17.57 21.94
CA ARG A 345 -15.77 16.85 21.15
C ARG A 345 -15.19 15.65 20.42
N TRP A 346 -14.06 15.85 19.73
CA TRP A 346 -13.38 14.78 19.00
C TRP A 346 -12.84 13.70 19.96
N GLY A 347 -12.27 14.11 21.10
CA GLY A 347 -11.82 13.17 22.13
C GLY A 347 -12.95 12.34 22.75
N ILE A 348 -14.08 12.96 23.07
CA ILE A 348 -15.29 12.26 23.54
C ILE A 348 -15.73 11.24 22.49
N ALA A 349 -15.88 11.67 21.23
CA ALA A 349 -16.32 10.78 20.14
C ALA A 349 -15.36 9.59 19.93
N MET A 350 -14.05 9.81 20.01
CA MET A 350 -13.06 8.74 19.90
C MET A 350 -13.13 7.75 21.06
N SER A 351 -13.28 8.24 22.29
CA SER A 351 -13.40 7.37 23.47
C SER A 351 -14.72 6.58 23.48
N LEU A 352 -15.82 7.14 22.96
CA LEU A 352 -17.13 6.48 22.93
C LEU A 352 -17.17 5.24 22.03
N ARG A 353 -16.30 5.14 21.02
CA ARG A 353 -16.27 4.01 20.08
C ARG A 353 -16.16 2.64 20.73
N SER A 354 -15.55 2.57 21.90
CA SER A 354 -15.37 1.28 22.59
C SER A 354 -16.54 0.88 23.47
N PHE A 355 -17.53 1.75 23.61
CA PHE A 355 -18.74 1.52 24.38
C PHE A 355 -19.99 1.37 23.51
N VAL A 356 -19.84 1.39 22.17
CA VAL A 356 -20.93 1.32 21.19
C VAL A 356 -20.67 0.23 20.16
N ASP A 357 -21.73 -0.21 19.49
CA ASP A 357 -21.67 -1.23 18.44
C ASP A 357 -21.05 -0.69 17.13
N GLN A 358 -20.56 -1.58 16.28
CA GLN A 358 -19.88 -1.24 15.02
C GLN A 358 -20.74 -0.37 14.08
N GLU A 359 -22.06 -0.61 14.01
CA GLU A 359 -22.99 0.17 13.19
C GLU A 359 -23.08 1.64 13.65
N MET A 360 -23.03 1.87 14.98
CA MET A 360 -23.00 3.21 15.56
C MET A 360 -21.67 3.89 15.27
N ILE A 361 -20.55 3.16 15.28
CA ILE A 361 -19.23 3.69 14.92
C ILE A 361 -19.23 4.19 13.47
N GLU A 362 -19.80 3.43 12.54
CA GLU A 362 -19.94 3.84 11.15
C GLU A 362 -20.85 5.06 11.01
N SER A 363 -21.95 5.11 11.75
CA SER A 363 -22.85 6.27 11.79
C SER A 363 -22.13 7.53 12.33
N MET A 364 -21.31 7.40 13.38
CA MET A 364 -20.47 8.48 13.91
C MET A 364 -19.39 8.92 12.91
N ARG A 365 -18.83 7.97 12.14
CA ARG A 365 -17.87 8.25 11.07
C ARG A 365 -18.52 9.08 9.96
N LEU A 366 -19.72 8.68 9.52
CA LEU A 366 -20.49 9.39 8.50
C LEU A 366 -20.94 10.78 8.98
N ALA A 367 -21.28 10.93 10.26
CA ALA A 367 -21.59 12.21 10.89
C ALA A 367 -20.36 13.12 11.08
N GLY A 368 -19.14 12.64 10.77
CA GLY A 368 -17.90 13.42 10.88
C GLY A 368 -17.42 13.65 12.32
N LEU A 369 -17.92 12.87 13.29
CA LEU A 369 -17.49 12.94 14.69
C LEU A 369 -16.09 12.38 14.91
N LEU A 370 -15.74 11.34 14.14
CA LEU A 370 -14.46 10.65 14.24
C LEU A 370 -13.37 11.28 13.36
N THR A 371 -13.72 12.23 12.50
CA THR A 371 -12.76 12.88 11.60
C THR A 371 -12.09 14.07 12.28
N ARG A 372 -10.75 14.05 12.35
CA ARG A 372 -9.97 15.19 12.83
C ARG A 372 -10.09 16.37 11.86
N ASP A 373 -10.43 17.57 12.38
CA ASP A 373 -10.48 18.77 11.55
C ASP A 373 -9.09 19.43 11.42
N TYR A 374 -8.48 19.21 10.25
CA TYR A 374 -7.17 19.71 9.84
C TYR A 374 -7.11 21.19 9.48
N ARG A 375 -8.25 21.90 9.42
CA ARG A 375 -8.26 23.33 9.07
C ARG A 375 -7.45 24.12 10.11
N ARG A 376 -6.48 24.92 9.63
CA ARG A 376 -5.61 25.80 10.42
C ARG A 376 -5.57 27.18 9.79
N ARG A 377 -5.17 28.20 10.57
CA ARG A 377 -4.96 29.55 10.03
C ARG A 377 -3.80 29.49 9.04
N GLU A 378 -4.08 29.81 7.78
CA GLU A 378 -3.04 29.92 6.76
C GLU A 378 -2.08 31.07 7.07
N ARG A 379 -0.79 30.88 6.76
CA ARG A 379 0.22 31.93 6.93
C ARG A 379 -0.03 33.08 5.97
N LYS A 380 0.36 34.30 6.37
CA LYS A 380 0.43 35.46 5.48
C LYS A 380 1.49 35.20 4.39
N LYS A 381 1.20 35.62 3.16
CA LYS A 381 2.17 35.59 2.05
C LYS A 381 2.84 36.96 1.93
N PHE A 382 4.13 36.99 1.60
CA PHE A 382 4.83 38.24 1.33
C PHE A 382 4.20 38.94 0.11
N GLY A 383 4.20 40.27 0.10
CA GLY A 383 3.55 41.06 -0.96
C GLY A 383 2.01 41.01 -0.96
N GLN A 384 1.39 40.49 0.11
CA GLN A 384 -0.07 40.42 0.26
C GLN A 384 -0.49 40.99 1.61
N GLU A 385 -1.71 41.52 1.72
CA GLU A 385 -2.22 42.08 2.98
C GLU A 385 -2.47 40.98 4.02
N GLY A 386 -3.03 39.85 3.59
CA GLY A 386 -3.30 38.67 4.42
C GLY A 386 -2.82 37.36 3.78
N ALA A 387 -3.37 36.22 4.24
CA ALA A 387 -3.08 34.92 3.65
C ALA A 387 -3.59 34.79 2.20
N ARG A 388 -4.79 35.36 1.95
CA ARG A 388 -5.45 35.37 0.64
C ARG A 388 -5.75 36.79 0.14
N ARG A 389 -6.09 37.72 1.05
CA ARG A 389 -6.37 39.13 0.73
C ARG A 389 -5.15 39.82 0.15
N LYS A 390 -5.34 40.47 -1.01
CA LYS A 390 -4.33 41.26 -1.71
C LYS A 390 -4.45 42.72 -1.30
N TYR A 391 -3.37 43.48 -1.46
CA TYR A 391 -3.46 44.93 -1.38
C TYR A 391 -4.36 45.47 -2.50
N THR A 392 -4.94 46.64 -2.28
CA THR A 392 -5.74 47.33 -3.28
C THR A 392 -4.90 47.59 -4.52
N TRP A 393 -5.29 46.99 -5.65
CA TRP A 393 -4.63 47.21 -6.93
C TRP A 393 -5.06 48.57 -7.50
N LYS A 394 -4.10 49.45 -7.74
CA LYS A 394 -4.33 50.72 -8.46
C LYS A 394 -3.96 50.51 -9.92
N LYS A 395 -4.95 50.73 -10.81
CA LYS A 395 -4.75 50.58 -12.26
C LYS A 395 -3.96 51.73 -12.90
N ARG A 396 -3.99 52.92 -12.28
CA ARG A 396 -3.43 54.17 -12.78
C ARG A 396 -2.49 54.77 -11.75
#